data_AF-A0A4Q4CSP1-F1
#
_entry.id   AF-A0A4Q4CSP1-F1
#
_cell.length_a   1.000
_cell.length_b   1.000
_cell.length_c   1.000
_cell.angle_alpha   90.00
_cell.angle_beta   90.00
_cell.angle_gamma   90.00
#
_symmetry.space_group_name_H-M   'P 1'
#
loop_
_entity.id
_entity.type
_entity.pdbx_description
1 polymer ?
#
loop_
_entity_poly.entity_id
_entity_poly.type
_entity_poly.pdbx_seq_one_letter_code
_entity_poly.pdbx_strand_id
1 'polypeptide(L)'
;TLASSLGLKGRVILSRHGINGTLGGDLLDLKKYVKGLRLYAPFRGTDIKWSMGEALPDGTSALFPRLSVKVRDEIVTFGAPDELEVDDDGVVGGAPRLTPEELHALVEREDVVLLDGRNAVEAEIGRFKDAVVPGVEATHEFIDVLESGALDHLKDKTVVTYCTGGIRCEVLTPLMRSRGFTDLYQLDGGIARYGETFGDDGLWEGSMYVFDARDTVEFSDHTAVVGRCDHCGTPTKDVVDCADGGCVRQMVRCAACAALEHRCDRPR
;
A
#
# COMPACT_ATOMS: atom_id res chain seq x y z
N THR A 1 -11.16 -16.82 16.06
CA THR A 1 -9.99 -15.92 16.15
C THR A 1 -10.33 -14.77 17.09
N LEU A 2 -9.33 -14.09 17.67
CA LEU A 2 -9.57 -12.93 18.56
C LEU A 2 -10.43 -11.85 17.89
N ALA A 3 -10.20 -11.57 16.60
CA ALA A 3 -11.01 -10.63 15.82
C ALA A 3 -12.49 -11.06 15.74
N SER A 4 -12.75 -12.34 15.51
CA SER A 4 -14.12 -12.86 15.41
C SER A 4 -14.88 -12.80 16.73
N SER A 5 -14.23 -13.04 17.88
CA SER A 5 -14.88 -12.91 19.19
C SER A 5 -15.21 -11.46 19.57
N LEU A 6 -14.61 -10.50 18.87
CA LEU A 6 -14.79 -9.06 19.05
C LEU A 6 -15.69 -8.44 17.97
N GLY A 7 -16.33 -9.25 17.12
CA GLY A 7 -17.22 -8.76 16.06
C GLY A 7 -16.53 -7.95 14.96
N LEU A 8 -15.20 -8.00 14.87
CA LEU A 8 -14.43 -7.21 13.90
C LEU A 8 -14.55 -7.79 12.49
N LYS A 9 -14.62 -6.92 11.49
CA LYS A 9 -14.52 -7.26 10.06
C LYS A 9 -13.17 -6.82 9.51
N GLY A 10 -12.75 -7.33 8.36
CA GLY A 10 -11.46 -6.98 7.77
C GLY A 10 -10.71 -8.14 7.19
N ARG A 11 -9.44 -7.91 6.88
CA ARG A 11 -8.55 -8.88 6.25
C ARG A 11 -7.28 -9.04 7.06
N VAL A 12 -6.91 -10.28 7.35
CA VAL A 12 -5.64 -10.63 8.01
C VAL A 12 -4.96 -11.72 7.19
N ILE A 13 -3.69 -11.50 6.88
CA ILE A 13 -2.79 -12.46 6.27
C ILE A 13 -1.78 -12.88 7.33
N LEU A 14 -1.59 -14.19 7.43
CA LEU A 14 -0.53 -14.82 8.20
C LEU A 14 0.38 -15.55 7.21
N SER A 15 1.69 -15.41 7.39
CA SER A 15 2.68 -16.22 6.70
C SER A 15 3.83 -16.53 7.65
N ARG A 16 4.80 -17.31 7.17
CA ARG A 16 6.06 -17.50 7.91
C ARG A 16 6.84 -16.20 8.13
N HIS A 17 6.55 -15.14 7.35
CA HIS A 17 7.16 -13.81 7.49
C HIS A 17 6.49 -12.96 8.58
N GLY A 18 5.31 -13.36 9.09
CA GLY A 18 4.62 -12.63 10.17
C GLY A 18 3.12 -12.40 9.91
N ILE A 19 2.65 -11.22 10.32
CA ILE A 19 1.23 -10.82 10.26
C ILE A 19 1.06 -9.46 9.56
N ASN A 20 0.06 -9.37 8.69
CA ASN A 20 -0.38 -8.14 8.05
C ASN A 20 -1.91 -8.13 8.04
N GLY A 21 -2.51 -6.98 8.33
CA GLY A 21 -3.96 -6.91 8.26
C GLY A 21 -4.52 -5.53 8.51
N THR A 22 -5.76 -5.38 8.07
CA THR A 22 -6.60 -4.21 8.30
C THR A 22 -7.92 -4.69 8.86
N LEU A 23 -8.29 -4.19 10.03
CA LEU A 23 -9.52 -4.53 10.73
C LEU A 23 -10.34 -3.26 10.94
N GLY A 24 -11.66 -3.40 10.79
CA GLY A 24 -12.64 -2.37 11.08
C GLY A 24 -13.65 -2.86 12.12
N GLY A 25 -14.04 -1.97 13.01
CA GLY A 25 -15.06 -2.19 14.03
C GLY A 25 -15.06 -1.08 15.07
N ASP A 26 -15.77 -1.30 16.16
CA ASP A 26 -15.79 -0.36 17.30
C ASP A 26 -14.38 -0.14 17.87
N LEU A 27 -14.11 1.10 18.29
CA LEU A 27 -12.79 1.50 18.79
C LEU A 27 -12.37 0.72 20.04
N LEU A 28 -13.30 0.40 20.95
CA LEU A 28 -12.98 -0.37 22.16
C LEU A 28 -12.63 -1.81 21.79
N ASP A 29 -13.33 -2.39 20.83
CA ASP A 29 -13.06 -3.76 20.37
C ASP A 29 -11.76 -3.85 19.57
N LEU A 30 -11.43 -2.85 18.74
CA LEU A 30 -10.12 -2.74 18.11
C LEU A 30 -9.00 -2.60 19.16
N LYS A 31 -9.19 -1.78 20.21
CA LYS A 31 -8.21 -1.67 21.32
C LYS A 31 -8.03 -3.00 22.07
N LYS A 32 -9.11 -3.76 22.30
CA LYS A 32 -9.03 -5.12 22.88
C LYS A 32 -8.26 -6.06 21.96
N TYR A 33 -8.49 -6.00 20.65
CA TYR A 33 -7.76 -6.79 19.67
C TYR A 33 -6.26 -6.47 19.71
N VAL A 34 -5.89 -5.19 19.64
CA VAL A 34 -4.48 -4.74 19.71
C VAL A 34 -3.81 -5.20 21.00
N LYS A 35 -4.51 -5.06 22.14
CA LYS A 35 -3.99 -5.56 23.41
C LYS A 35 -3.74 -7.07 23.38
N GLY A 36 -4.69 -7.84 22.86
CA GLY A 36 -4.55 -9.30 22.75
C GLY A 36 -3.48 -9.73 21.75
N LEU A 37 -3.34 -9.03 20.63
CA LEU A 37 -2.27 -9.24 19.65
C LEU A 37 -0.90 -9.10 20.30
N ARG A 38 -0.70 -8.02 21.07
CA ARG A 38 0.57 -7.71 21.75
C ARG A 38 0.90 -8.64 22.92
N LEU A 39 -0.02 -9.51 23.36
CA LEU A 39 0.28 -10.55 24.35
C LEU A 39 1.16 -11.65 23.76
N TYR A 40 1.09 -11.89 22.44
CA TYR A 40 2.02 -12.78 21.76
C TYR A 40 3.35 -12.06 21.58
N ALA A 41 4.43 -12.60 22.17
CA ALA A 41 5.71 -11.90 22.26
C ALA A 41 6.25 -11.40 20.90
N PRO A 42 6.22 -12.21 19.80
CA PRO A 42 6.63 -11.74 18.48
C PRO A 42 5.82 -10.56 17.91
N PHE A 43 4.59 -10.32 18.37
CA PHE A 43 3.73 -9.23 17.91
C PHE A 43 3.60 -8.08 18.91
N ARG A 44 4.46 -8.04 19.94
CA ARG A 44 4.44 -6.97 20.94
C ARG A 44 4.73 -5.60 20.34
N GLY A 45 5.68 -5.56 19.40
CA GLY A 45 6.14 -4.35 18.72
C GLY A 45 5.35 -4.01 17.46
N THR A 46 4.25 -4.70 17.16
CA THR A 46 3.49 -4.45 15.92
C THR A 46 3.07 -2.98 15.82
N ASP A 47 3.41 -2.38 14.68
CA ASP A 47 2.96 -1.06 14.29
C ASP A 47 1.45 -1.06 14.02
N ILE A 48 0.73 -0.16 14.67
CA ILE A 48 -0.73 -0.04 14.55
C ILE A 48 -1.06 1.37 14.09
N LYS A 49 -1.62 1.45 12.88
CA LYS A 49 -2.14 2.69 12.31
C LYS A 49 -3.65 2.76 12.52
N TRP A 50 -4.16 3.96 12.76
CA TRP A 50 -5.58 4.20 13.04
C TRP A 50 -6.15 5.15 11.99
N SER A 51 -7.30 4.80 11.43
CA SER A 51 -8.04 5.69 10.54
C SER A 51 -9.52 5.68 10.93
N MET A 52 -10.19 6.81 10.76
CA MET A 52 -11.64 6.88 10.89
C MET A 52 -12.31 6.01 9.82
N GLY A 53 -13.46 5.46 10.15
CA GLY A 53 -14.26 4.63 9.25
C GLY A 53 -15.74 4.78 9.52
N GLU A 54 -16.55 4.11 8.70
CA GLU A 54 -18.00 4.15 8.80
C GLU A 54 -18.53 2.87 9.49
N ALA A 55 -19.57 3.05 10.30
CA ALA A 55 -20.26 1.99 11.02
C ALA A 55 -21.61 1.67 10.36
N LEU A 56 -21.95 0.39 10.29
CA LEU A 56 -23.27 -0.09 9.92
C LEU A 56 -24.26 0.08 11.09
N PRO A 57 -25.58 -0.02 10.84
CA PRO A 57 -26.60 0.08 11.90
C PRO A 57 -26.44 -0.95 13.02
N ASP A 58 -25.78 -2.08 12.76
CA ASP A 58 -25.47 -3.12 13.74
C ASP A 58 -24.19 -2.85 14.57
N GLY A 59 -23.55 -1.70 14.37
CA GLY A 59 -22.31 -1.28 15.05
C GLY A 59 -21.03 -1.88 14.47
N THR A 60 -21.11 -2.72 13.44
CA THR A 60 -19.93 -3.29 12.77
C THR A 60 -19.40 -2.36 11.67
N SER A 61 -18.18 -2.58 11.18
CA SER A 61 -17.62 -1.73 10.13
C SER A 61 -18.35 -1.89 8.78
N ALA A 62 -18.64 -0.77 8.12
CA ALA A 62 -19.10 -0.71 6.74
C ALA A 62 -17.96 -0.88 5.71
N LEU A 63 -16.71 -0.71 6.15
CA LEU A 63 -15.54 -0.72 5.27
C LEU A 63 -15.16 -2.12 4.76
N PHE A 64 -15.62 -3.16 5.47
CA PHE A 64 -15.31 -4.54 5.13
C PHE A 64 -16.58 -5.38 5.17
N PRO A 65 -16.85 -6.21 4.14
CA PRO A 65 -18.07 -7.02 4.11
C PRO A 65 -18.08 -8.12 5.17
N ARG A 66 -16.90 -8.67 5.50
CA ARG A 66 -16.72 -9.75 6.47
C ARG A 66 -15.29 -9.79 7.00
N LEU A 67 -15.06 -10.60 8.03
CA LEU A 67 -13.71 -11.01 8.42
C LEU A 67 -13.18 -12.08 7.44
N SER A 68 -11.92 -11.92 7.02
CA SER A 68 -11.18 -12.89 6.22
C SER A 68 -9.79 -13.07 6.82
N VAL A 69 -9.50 -14.27 7.31
CA VAL A 69 -8.15 -14.63 7.78
C VAL A 69 -7.59 -15.68 6.82
N LYS A 70 -6.42 -15.42 6.25
CA LYS A 70 -5.79 -16.26 5.23
C LYS A 70 -4.36 -16.59 5.65
N VAL A 71 -3.99 -17.87 5.54
CA VAL A 71 -2.59 -18.30 5.62
C VAL A 71 -2.02 -18.34 4.21
N ARG A 72 -0.84 -17.77 4.02
CA ARG A 72 -0.15 -17.66 2.72
C ARG A 72 1.34 -17.93 2.92
N ASP A 73 2.03 -18.22 1.83
CA ASP A 73 3.49 -18.39 1.84
C ASP A 73 4.18 -17.05 2.06
N GLU A 74 3.61 -15.97 1.50
CA GLU A 74 4.13 -14.60 1.61
C GLU A 74 3.15 -13.69 2.35
N ILE A 75 3.71 -12.73 3.12
CA ILE A 75 2.91 -11.70 3.80
C ILE A 75 2.42 -10.60 2.86
N VAL A 76 3.18 -10.39 1.77
CA VAL A 76 2.86 -9.61 0.58
C VAL A 76 3.41 -10.42 -0.59
N THR A 77 2.56 -10.75 -1.57
CA THR A 77 2.93 -11.65 -2.68
C THR A 77 3.79 -10.92 -3.72
N PHE A 78 5.11 -11.04 -3.59
CA PHE A 78 6.06 -10.65 -4.63
C PHE A 78 6.40 -11.83 -5.55
N GLY A 79 5.99 -13.06 -5.22
CA GLY A 79 6.30 -14.25 -6.02
C GLY A 79 7.69 -14.81 -5.75
N ALA A 80 8.35 -14.33 -4.69
CA ALA A 80 9.69 -14.74 -4.28
C ALA A 80 9.71 -15.10 -2.78
N PRO A 81 8.90 -16.10 -2.35
CA PRO A 81 8.71 -16.39 -0.94
C PRO A 81 10.01 -16.67 -0.20
N ASP A 82 10.94 -17.40 -0.82
CA ASP A 82 12.20 -17.82 -0.21
C ASP A 82 13.31 -16.75 -0.28
N GLU A 83 13.06 -15.60 -0.90
CA GLU A 83 14.01 -14.47 -0.94
C GLU A 83 13.83 -13.48 0.22
N LEU A 84 12.77 -13.62 1.03
CA LEU A 84 12.54 -12.80 2.22
C LEU A 84 12.96 -13.55 3.48
N GLU A 85 14.00 -13.06 4.15
CA GLU A 85 14.43 -13.55 5.46
C GLU A 85 13.87 -12.66 6.58
N VAL A 86 13.34 -13.31 7.62
CA VAL A 86 12.79 -12.65 8.81
C VAL A 86 13.36 -13.33 10.06
N ASP A 87 13.97 -12.55 10.94
CA ASP A 87 14.48 -13.00 12.24
C ASP A 87 13.70 -12.36 13.41
N ASP A 88 14.25 -12.44 14.63
CA ASP A 88 13.60 -11.90 15.83
C ASP A 88 13.52 -10.36 15.84
N ASP A 89 14.34 -9.67 15.06
CA ASP A 89 14.41 -8.21 14.96
C ASP A 89 13.64 -7.66 13.73
N GLY A 90 13.23 -8.53 12.81
CA GLY A 90 12.35 -8.21 11.68
C GLY A 90 12.89 -8.70 10.35
N VAL A 91 12.63 -7.94 9.27
CA VAL A 91 13.13 -8.28 7.94
C VAL A 91 14.64 -8.03 7.88
N VAL A 92 15.38 -9.06 7.48
CA VAL A 92 16.83 -8.99 7.29
C VAL A 92 17.14 -8.29 5.96
N GLY A 93 18.11 -7.38 5.98
CA GLY A 93 18.54 -6.68 4.77
C GLY A 93 17.57 -5.60 4.27
N GLY A 94 16.58 -5.20 5.08
CA GLY A 94 15.72 -4.05 4.80
C GLY A 94 16.50 -2.74 4.72
N ALA A 95 15.99 -1.78 3.94
CA ALA A 95 16.55 -0.45 3.90
C ALA A 95 16.29 0.36 5.20
N PRO A 96 17.18 1.29 5.58
CA PRO A 96 16.89 2.27 6.63
C PRO A 96 15.56 2.97 6.39
N ARG A 97 14.83 3.18 7.48
CA ARG A 97 13.55 3.87 7.47
C ARG A 97 13.77 5.37 7.65
N LEU A 98 13.02 6.17 6.89
CA LEU A 98 12.97 7.62 7.03
C LEU A 98 11.60 8.03 7.53
N THR A 99 11.54 8.88 8.56
CA THR A 99 10.29 9.57 8.89
C THR A 99 9.88 10.52 7.74
N PRO A 100 8.61 10.96 7.71
CA PRO A 100 8.20 11.99 6.76
C PRO A 100 9.10 13.23 6.76
N GLU A 101 9.53 13.72 7.93
CA GLU A 101 10.40 14.89 8.06
C GLU A 101 11.83 14.61 7.58
N GLU A 102 12.36 13.41 7.88
CA GLU A 102 13.67 12.99 7.39
C GLU A 102 13.69 12.85 5.86
N LEU A 103 12.57 12.42 5.27
CA LEU A 103 12.42 12.44 3.81
C LEU A 103 12.57 13.86 3.28
N HIS A 104 11.82 14.85 3.80
CA HIS A 104 11.96 16.25 3.36
C HIS A 104 13.40 16.76 3.50
N ALA A 105 14.04 16.53 4.64
CA ALA A 105 15.43 16.93 4.86
C ALA A 105 16.43 16.23 3.91
N LEU A 106 16.11 15.02 3.45
CA LEU A 106 16.88 14.30 2.44
C LEU A 106 16.71 14.94 1.05
N VAL A 107 15.47 15.19 0.63
CA VAL A 107 15.18 15.78 -0.70
C VAL A 107 15.73 17.20 -0.85
N GLU A 108 15.85 17.95 0.25
CA GLU A 108 16.49 19.28 0.25
C GLU A 108 18.01 19.22 0.05
N ARG A 109 18.65 18.11 0.43
CA ARG A 109 20.11 17.98 0.46
C ARG A 109 20.69 17.35 -0.80
N GLU A 110 19.97 16.41 -1.42
CA GLU A 110 20.47 15.59 -2.52
C GLU A 110 19.38 15.24 -3.54
N ASP A 111 19.79 14.76 -4.71
CA ASP A 111 18.88 14.30 -5.77
C ASP A 111 18.32 12.91 -5.41
N VAL A 112 17.10 12.89 -4.88
CA VAL A 112 16.43 11.67 -4.40
C VAL A 112 15.44 11.19 -5.44
N VAL A 113 15.50 9.90 -5.76
CA VAL A 113 14.46 9.23 -6.54
C VAL A 113 13.43 8.60 -5.62
N LEU A 114 12.18 9.03 -5.74
CA LEU A 114 11.05 8.38 -5.09
C LEU A 114 10.55 7.23 -5.98
N LEU A 115 10.59 6.00 -5.47
CA LEU A 115 10.12 4.81 -6.19
C LEU A 115 8.81 4.32 -5.59
N ASP A 116 7.75 4.32 -6.41
CA ASP A 116 6.44 3.82 -6.00
C ASP A 116 6.46 2.28 -5.99
N GLY A 117 6.33 1.69 -4.81
CA GLY A 117 6.23 0.25 -4.59
C GLY A 117 4.81 -0.31 -4.76
N ARG A 118 3.88 0.48 -5.31
CA ARG A 118 2.46 0.11 -5.49
C ARG A 118 2.15 -0.35 -6.93
N ASN A 119 0.92 -0.82 -7.13
CA ASN A 119 0.41 -1.13 -8.46
C ASN A 119 0.11 0.18 -9.21
N ALA A 120 0.19 0.17 -10.54
CA ALA A 120 0.04 1.34 -11.40
C ALA A 120 -1.25 2.13 -11.13
N VAL A 121 -2.39 1.42 -10.99
CA VAL A 121 -3.69 2.05 -10.70
C VAL A 121 -3.68 2.88 -9.41
N GLU A 122 -2.89 2.48 -8.41
CA GLU A 122 -2.77 3.20 -7.14
C GLU A 122 -1.97 4.49 -7.31
N ALA A 123 -1.00 4.49 -8.22
CA ALA A 123 -0.15 5.64 -8.56
C ALA A 123 -0.84 6.63 -9.51
N GLU A 124 -1.79 6.17 -10.31
CA GLU A 124 -2.56 7.01 -11.24
C GLU A 124 -3.45 8.02 -10.50
N ILE A 125 -4.01 7.65 -9.35
CA ILE A 125 -4.91 8.53 -8.58
C ILE A 125 -4.20 9.41 -7.55
N GLY A 126 -2.94 9.11 -7.24
CA GLY A 126 -2.11 9.88 -6.34
C GLY A 126 -0.74 9.25 -6.18
N ARG A 127 0.30 10.08 -6.14
CA ARG A 127 1.71 9.67 -5.99
C ARG A 127 2.55 10.84 -5.50
N PHE A 128 3.75 10.54 -5.02
CA PHE A 128 4.72 11.60 -4.81
C PHE A 128 5.11 12.26 -6.13
N LYS A 129 5.31 13.57 -6.11
CA LYS A 129 5.74 14.34 -7.27
C LYS A 129 7.05 13.78 -7.83
N ASP A 130 7.10 13.68 -9.16
CA ASP A 130 8.24 13.15 -9.93
C ASP A 130 8.66 11.70 -9.59
N ALA A 131 7.82 10.94 -8.87
CA ALA A 131 8.11 9.57 -8.53
C ALA A 131 8.20 8.65 -9.76
N VAL A 132 9.15 7.72 -9.73
CA VAL A 132 9.24 6.62 -10.68
C VAL A 132 8.14 5.61 -10.36
N VAL A 133 7.32 5.30 -11.37
CA VAL A 133 6.25 4.31 -11.28
C VAL A 133 6.61 3.12 -12.17
N PRO A 134 6.85 1.92 -11.60
CA PRO A 134 7.23 0.71 -12.33
C PRO A 134 6.21 0.19 -13.35
N GLY A 135 4.95 0.63 -13.26
CA GLY A 135 3.90 0.27 -14.23
C GLY A 135 3.34 -1.14 -14.07
N VAL A 136 3.55 -1.79 -12.92
CA VAL A 136 3.02 -3.14 -12.65
C VAL A 136 1.52 -3.14 -12.36
N GLU A 137 0.81 -4.19 -12.75
CA GLU A 137 -0.61 -4.34 -12.44
C GLU A 137 -0.82 -5.10 -11.12
N ALA A 138 0.13 -5.98 -10.78
CA ALA A 138 0.15 -6.72 -9.54
C ALA A 138 1.54 -6.74 -8.92
N THR A 139 1.60 -6.86 -7.58
CA THR A 139 2.86 -6.75 -6.83
C THR A 139 3.89 -7.81 -7.20
N HIS A 140 3.49 -9.00 -7.66
CA HIS A 140 4.44 -10.04 -8.07
C HIS A 140 5.18 -9.73 -9.36
N GLU A 141 4.64 -8.86 -10.22
CA GLU A 141 5.30 -8.40 -11.45
C GLU A 141 6.49 -7.47 -11.16
N PHE A 142 6.66 -6.98 -9.92
CA PHE A 142 7.84 -6.20 -9.55
C PHE A 142 9.14 -6.98 -9.74
N ILE A 143 9.12 -8.29 -9.52
CA ILE A 143 10.30 -9.14 -9.75
C ILE A 143 10.67 -9.08 -11.24
N ASP A 144 9.71 -9.25 -12.14
CA ASP A 144 9.96 -9.18 -13.58
C ASP A 144 10.51 -7.80 -14.00
N VAL A 145 10.01 -6.72 -13.41
CA VAL A 145 10.53 -5.36 -13.65
C VAL A 145 11.99 -5.24 -13.19
N LEU A 146 12.33 -5.76 -12.02
CA LEU A 146 13.70 -5.74 -11.50
C LEU A 146 14.64 -6.59 -12.38
N GLU A 147 14.23 -7.80 -12.76
CA GLU A 147 15.02 -8.71 -13.60
C GLU A 147 15.18 -8.22 -15.05
N SER A 148 14.21 -7.48 -15.58
CA SER A 148 14.28 -6.91 -16.92
C SER A 148 15.35 -5.82 -17.08
N GLY A 149 15.86 -5.28 -15.96
CA GLY A 149 16.78 -4.15 -15.94
C GLY A 149 16.11 -2.79 -16.18
N ALA A 150 14.78 -2.72 -16.23
CA ALA A 150 14.04 -1.47 -16.43
C ALA A 150 14.37 -0.40 -15.37
N LEU A 151 14.74 -0.83 -14.15
CA LEU A 151 15.11 0.03 -13.03
C LEU A 151 16.63 0.15 -12.82
N ASP A 152 17.47 -0.42 -13.69
CA ASP A 152 18.94 -0.46 -13.49
C ASP A 152 19.58 0.94 -13.46
N HIS A 153 18.96 1.90 -14.15
CA HIS A 153 19.36 3.31 -14.13
C HIS A 153 19.23 3.99 -12.74
N LEU A 154 18.68 3.28 -11.75
CA LEU A 154 18.54 3.73 -10.37
C LEU A 154 19.54 3.08 -9.40
N LYS A 155 20.35 2.10 -9.84
CA LYS A 155 21.25 1.32 -8.94
C LYS A 155 22.29 2.17 -8.19
N ASP A 156 22.74 3.25 -8.84
CA ASP A 156 23.73 4.20 -8.31
C ASP A 156 23.10 5.49 -7.78
N LYS A 157 21.76 5.54 -7.65
CA LYS A 157 21.03 6.71 -7.15
C LYS A 157 20.57 6.51 -5.71
N THR A 158 20.37 7.60 -5.00
CA THR A 158 19.63 7.64 -3.72
C THR A 158 18.16 7.36 -4.00
N VAL A 159 17.66 6.18 -3.61
CA VAL A 159 16.26 5.78 -3.84
C VAL A 159 15.51 5.64 -2.53
N VAL A 160 14.38 6.34 -2.39
CA VAL A 160 13.43 6.14 -1.30
C VAL A 160 12.21 5.41 -1.85
N THR A 161 11.99 4.19 -1.37
CA THR A 161 10.79 3.42 -1.72
C THR A 161 9.62 3.80 -0.80
N TYR A 162 8.41 3.79 -1.33
CA TYR A 162 7.20 3.99 -0.54
C TYR A 162 6.05 3.11 -1.04
N CYS A 163 5.08 2.86 -0.17
CA CYS A 163 3.78 2.30 -0.53
C CYS A 163 2.73 2.82 0.45
N THR A 164 1.49 2.34 0.39
CA THR A 164 0.39 2.87 1.22
C THR A 164 0.70 2.87 2.71
N GLY A 165 1.19 1.75 3.26
CA GLY A 165 1.42 1.57 4.70
C GLY A 165 2.81 1.09 5.10
N GLY A 166 3.74 1.01 4.14
CA GLY A 166 5.14 0.57 4.34
C GLY A 166 5.43 -0.91 4.08
N ILE A 167 4.46 -1.82 4.26
CA ILE A 167 4.72 -3.28 4.24
C ILE A 167 5.32 -3.81 2.93
N ARG A 168 5.00 -3.22 1.77
CA ARG A 168 5.62 -3.64 0.50
C ARG A 168 7.09 -3.25 0.43
N CYS A 169 7.48 -2.13 1.06
CA CYS A 169 8.86 -1.64 1.08
C CYS A 169 9.77 -2.53 1.95
N GLU A 170 9.20 -3.09 3.02
CA GLU A 170 9.90 -4.07 3.85
C GLU A 170 10.31 -5.31 3.03
N VAL A 171 9.53 -5.69 2.01
CA VAL A 171 9.85 -6.81 1.11
C VAL A 171 10.65 -6.35 -0.12
N LEU A 172 10.29 -5.20 -0.69
CA LEU A 172 10.89 -4.67 -1.91
C LEU A 172 12.36 -4.27 -1.72
N THR A 173 12.71 -3.63 -0.59
CA THR A 173 14.06 -3.12 -0.42
C THR A 173 15.15 -4.20 -0.29
N PRO A 174 14.95 -5.33 0.43
CA PRO A 174 15.87 -6.46 0.35
C PRO A 174 16.02 -7.02 -1.07
N LEU A 175 14.90 -7.17 -1.81
CA LEU A 175 14.90 -7.66 -3.19
C LEU A 175 15.67 -6.74 -4.14
N MET A 176 15.59 -5.43 -3.93
CA MET A 176 16.38 -4.44 -4.67
C MET A 176 17.85 -4.50 -4.29
N ARG A 177 18.20 -4.62 -2.99
CA ARG A 177 19.61 -4.73 -2.56
C ARG A 177 20.29 -5.96 -3.15
N SER A 178 19.63 -7.11 -3.15
CA SER A 178 20.19 -8.34 -3.74
C SER A 178 20.44 -8.21 -5.25
N ARG A 179 19.79 -7.24 -5.90
CA ARG A 179 19.92 -6.93 -7.33
C ARG A 179 20.84 -5.74 -7.63
N GLY A 180 21.59 -5.26 -6.63
CA GLY A 180 22.68 -4.31 -6.82
C GLY A 180 22.31 -2.84 -6.64
N PHE A 181 21.14 -2.54 -6.06
CA PHE A 181 20.80 -1.19 -5.63
C PHE A 181 21.52 -0.88 -4.31
N THR A 182 22.28 0.20 -4.26
CA THR A 182 23.24 0.43 -3.17
C THR A 182 22.77 1.42 -2.12
N ASP A 183 22.15 2.53 -2.53
CA ASP A 183 21.68 3.58 -1.63
C ASP A 183 20.14 3.61 -1.56
N LEU A 184 19.60 2.75 -0.70
CA LEU A 184 18.17 2.56 -0.53
C LEU A 184 17.70 3.02 0.84
N TYR A 185 16.55 3.69 0.84
CA TYR A 185 15.73 4.02 2.00
C TYR A 185 14.29 3.58 1.77
N GLN A 186 13.50 3.55 2.84
CA GLN A 186 12.06 3.35 2.78
C GLN A 186 11.32 4.33 3.69
N LEU A 187 10.17 4.81 3.24
CA LEU A 187 9.34 5.73 4.01
C LEU A 187 8.63 5.01 5.16
N ASP A 188 8.94 5.40 6.40
CA ASP A 188 8.42 4.77 7.60
C ASP A 188 6.90 4.95 7.72
N GLY A 189 6.17 3.84 7.71
CA GLY A 189 4.71 3.85 7.71
C GLY A 189 4.06 4.28 6.39
N GLY A 190 4.85 4.51 5.34
CA GLY A 190 4.37 4.79 3.99
C GLY A 190 3.58 6.11 3.86
N ILE A 191 2.78 6.17 2.80
CA ILE A 191 1.96 7.34 2.45
C ILE A 191 1.00 7.71 3.58
N ALA A 192 0.46 6.73 4.31
CA ALA A 192 -0.47 6.97 5.41
C ALA A 192 0.10 7.90 6.48
N ARG A 193 1.30 7.61 7.01
CA ARG A 193 1.95 8.48 8.02
C ARG A 193 2.46 9.78 7.44
N TYR A 194 2.90 9.75 6.19
CA TYR A 194 3.29 10.97 5.49
C TYR A 194 2.13 11.96 5.38
N GLY A 195 0.95 11.50 4.94
CA GLY A 195 -0.24 12.33 4.84
C GLY A 195 -0.79 12.78 6.20
N GLU A 196 -0.62 12.00 7.27
CA GLU A 196 -0.91 12.46 8.65
C GLU A 196 -0.02 13.66 9.06
N THR A 197 1.18 13.75 8.51
CA THR A 197 2.19 14.77 8.88
C THR A 197 2.10 16.01 7.99
N PHE A 198 2.01 15.83 6.67
CA PHE A 198 2.09 16.91 5.69
C PHE A 198 0.81 17.10 4.86
N GLY A 199 -0.15 16.19 4.95
CA GLY A 199 -1.35 16.21 4.12
C GLY A 199 -1.03 16.36 2.62
N ASP A 200 -1.71 17.31 1.99
CA ASP A 200 -1.50 17.71 0.59
C ASP A 200 -0.55 18.91 0.43
N ASP A 201 0.02 19.42 1.53
CA ASP A 201 0.92 20.58 1.54
C ASP A 201 2.40 20.19 1.36
N GLY A 202 2.68 18.90 1.13
CA GLY A 202 4.02 18.36 0.95
C GLY A 202 4.32 17.89 -0.47
N LEU A 203 5.18 16.88 -0.57
CA LEU A 203 5.59 16.22 -1.82
C LEU A 203 4.54 15.26 -2.42
N TRP A 204 3.47 14.94 -1.68
CA TRP A 204 2.42 14.03 -2.13
C TRP A 204 1.36 14.77 -2.94
N GLU A 205 0.94 14.21 -4.07
CA GLU A 205 -0.12 14.77 -4.91
C GLU A 205 -1.20 13.71 -5.14
N GLY A 206 -2.46 14.03 -4.84
CA GLY A 206 -3.60 13.19 -5.19
C GLY A 206 -4.19 12.37 -4.06
N SER A 207 -5.07 11.44 -4.40
CA SER A 207 -5.75 10.58 -3.44
C SER A 207 -4.93 9.32 -3.15
N MET A 208 -4.89 8.89 -1.89
CA MET A 208 -4.23 7.65 -1.49
C MET A 208 -5.18 6.45 -1.67
N TYR A 209 -4.79 5.47 -2.48
CA TYR A 209 -5.52 4.21 -2.59
C TYR A 209 -5.51 3.42 -1.28
N VAL A 210 -6.67 2.89 -0.87
CA VAL A 210 -6.81 2.03 0.31
C VAL A 210 -7.54 0.73 0.01
N PHE A 211 -7.18 -0.32 0.74
CA PHE A 211 -7.71 -1.66 0.56
C PHE A 211 -8.94 -1.88 1.45
N ASP A 212 -10.00 -1.09 1.25
CA ASP A 212 -11.32 -1.25 1.87
C ASP A 212 -12.37 -0.48 1.07
N ALA A 213 -13.64 -0.49 1.51
CA ALA A 213 -14.75 0.07 0.74
C ALA A 213 -14.69 1.60 0.51
N ARG A 214 -13.68 2.31 1.05
CA ARG A 214 -13.43 3.70 0.69
C ARG A 214 -12.80 3.85 -0.69
N ASP A 215 -12.05 2.85 -1.14
CA ASP A 215 -11.15 2.80 -2.31
C ASP A 215 -10.03 3.86 -2.31
N THR A 216 -10.34 5.09 -1.90
CA THR A 216 -9.44 6.23 -1.83
C THR A 216 -9.64 7.00 -0.53
N VAL A 217 -8.56 7.60 -0.02
CA VAL A 217 -8.57 8.55 1.09
C VAL A 217 -7.86 9.82 0.64
N GLU A 218 -8.43 10.95 1.02
CA GLU A 218 -7.89 12.29 0.80
C GLU A 218 -7.40 12.84 2.14
N PHE A 219 -6.31 13.60 2.13
CA PHE A 219 -5.71 14.11 3.37
C PHE A 219 -6.24 15.50 3.75
N SER A 220 -6.84 16.22 2.81
CA SER A 220 -7.37 17.57 3.01
C SER A 220 -8.65 17.81 2.19
N ASP A 221 -9.21 19.02 2.32
CA ASP A 221 -10.34 19.51 1.51
C ASP A 221 -9.92 20.08 0.14
N HIS A 222 -8.61 20.14 -0.11
CA HIS A 222 -8.01 20.69 -1.33
C HIS A 222 -7.10 19.69 -2.03
N THR A 223 -7.24 18.39 -1.74
CA THR A 223 -6.54 17.32 -2.45
C THR A 223 -6.72 17.46 -3.97
N ALA A 224 -5.60 17.45 -4.69
CA ALA A 224 -5.62 17.57 -6.15
C ALA A 224 -6.22 16.31 -6.80
N VAL A 225 -6.97 16.46 -7.89
CA VAL A 225 -7.41 15.31 -8.71
C VAL A 225 -6.41 15.09 -9.83
N VAL A 226 -5.44 14.20 -9.60
CA VAL A 226 -4.37 13.90 -10.58
C VAL A 226 -4.73 12.78 -11.55
N GLY A 227 -5.61 11.87 -11.12
CA GLY A 227 -6.08 10.75 -11.95
C GLY A 227 -6.96 11.19 -13.11
N ARG A 228 -6.98 10.38 -14.16
CA ARG A 228 -7.77 10.61 -15.37
C ARG A 228 -8.45 9.31 -15.77
N CYS A 229 -9.71 9.43 -16.15
CA CYS A 229 -10.49 8.31 -16.68
C CYS A 229 -9.76 7.70 -17.88
N ASP A 230 -9.47 6.41 -17.80
CA ASP A 230 -8.81 5.65 -18.85
C ASP A 230 -9.56 5.65 -20.20
N HIS A 231 -10.87 5.86 -20.16
CA HIS A 231 -11.72 5.88 -21.36
C HIS A 231 -11.89 7.28 -21.97
N CYS A 232 -12.19 8.30 -21.16
CA CYS A 232 -12.57 9.64 -21.66
C CYS A 232 -11.64 10.78 -21.23
N GLY A 233 -10.64 10.51 -20.39
CA GLY A 233 -9.67 11.49 -19.89
C GLY A 233 -10.20 12.48 -18.85
N THR A 234 -11.48 12.40 -18.46
CA THR A 234 -12.06 13.23 -17.40
C THR A 234 -11.29 13.03 -16.09
N PRO A 235 -10.88 14.11 -15.39
CA PRO A 235 -10.25 14.00 -14.08
C PRO A 235 -11.11 13.21 -13.10
N THR A 236 -10.53 12.24 -12.43
CA THR A 236 -11.21 11.40 -11.43
C THR A 236 -10.18 10.70 -10.54
N LYS A 237 -10.60 10.41 -9.31
CA LYS A 237 -9.88 9.54 -8.37
C LYS A 237 -10.53 8.16 -8.25
N ASP A 238 -11.63 7.93 -8.95
CA ASP A 238 -12.43 6.74 -8.79
C ASP A 238 -11.72 5.54 -9.43
N VAL A 239 -11.65 4.45 -8.68
CA VAL A 239 -11.10 3.18 -9.13
C VAL A 239 -12.24 2.17 -9.19
N VAL A 240 -12.34 1.43 -10.29
CA VAL A 240 -13.37 0.41 -10.47
C VAL A 240 -12.76 -0.93 -10.85
N ASP A 241 -13.37 -2.01 -10.37
CA ASP A 241 -13.05 -3.37 -10.80
C ASP A 241 -13.63 -3.63 -12.20
N CYS A 242 -12.97 -4.49 -12.98
CA CYS A 242 -13.47 -4.91 -14.27
C CYS A 242 -14.77 -5.74 -14.16
N ALA A 243 -15.74 -5.47 -15.05
CA ALA A 243 -17.03 -6.17 -15.11
C ALA A 243 -16.94 -7.62 -15.61
N ASP A 244 -15.82 -8.02 -16.23
CA ASP A 244 -15.67 -9.33 -16.85
C ASP A 244 -15.49 -10.43 -15.81
N GLY A 245 -16.32 -11.47 -15.90
CA GLY A 245 -16.27 -12.61 -14.99
C GLY A 245 -14.92 -13.32 -15.04
N GLY A 246 -14.11 -13.14 -13.98
CA GLY A 246 -12.76 -13.69 -13.84
C GLY A 246 -11.63 -12.70 -14.09
N CYS A 247 -11.93 -11.47 -14.54
CA CYS A 247 -10.97 -10.39 -14.54
C CYS A 247 -10.89 -9.78 -13.13
N VAL A 248 -9.67 -9.53 -12.66
CA VAL A 248 -9.41 -8.90 -11.34
C VAL A 248 -8.73 -7.54 -11.48
N ARG A 249 -8.70 -7.01 -12.70
CA ARG A 249 -8.06 -5.74 -13.02
C ARG A 249 -8.89 -4.58 -12.46
N GLN A 250 -8.18 -3.56 -12.00
CA GLN A 250 -8.72 -2.28 -11.58
C GLN A 250 -8.34 -1.18 -12.58
N MET A 251 -9.19 -0.17 -12.71
CA MET A 251 -9.02 0.94 -13.66
C MET A 251 -9.43 2.25 -13.01
N VAL A 252 -8.72 3.33 -13.32
CA VAL A 252 -9.16 4.69 -12.98
C VAL A 252 -10.23 5.11 -13.97
N ARG A 253 -11.49 5.15 -13.53
CA ARG A 253 -12.64 5.37 -14.42
C ARG A 253 -13.70 6.22 -13.76
N CYS A 254 -14.10 7.30 -14.43
CA CYS A 254 -15.09 8.21 -13.88
C CYS A 254 -16.48 7.54 -13.80
N ALA A 255 -17.32 8.00 -12.88
CA ALA A 255 -18.66 7.47 -12.66
C ALA A 255 -19.52 7.34 -13.94
N ALA A 256 -19.43 8.31 -14.86
CA ALA A 256 -20.17 8.28 -16.12
C ALA A 256 -19.74 7.13 -17.04
N CYS A 257 -18.43 6.91 -17.20
CA CYS A 257 -17.91 5.80 -17.99
C CYS A 257 -18.17 4.46 -17.31
N ALA A 258 -17.99 4.38 -15.98
CA ALA A 258 -18.24 3.15 -15.22
C ALA A 258 -19.69 2.65 -15.33
N ALA A 259 -20.65 3.58 -15.40
CA ALA A 259 -22.07 3.27 -15.59
C ALA A 259 -22.43 2.78 -17.00
N LEU A 260 -21.63 3.14 -18.01
CA LEU A 260 -21.83 2.72 -19.41
C LEU A 260 -21.11 1.40 -19.71
N GLU A 261 -19.81 1.35 -19.39
CA GLU A 261 -18.92 0.23 -19.63
C GLU A 261 -17.74 0.29 -18.66
N HIS A 262 -17.57 -0.73 -17.81
CA HIS A 262 -16.39 -0.93 -16.96
C HIS A 262 -15.67 -2.24 -17.29
N ARG A 263 -15.70 -2.65 -18.56
CA ARG A 263 -14.81 -3.70 -19.08
C ARG A 263 -13.48 -3.09 -19.45
N CYS A 264 -12.40 -3.87 -19.28
CA CYS A 264 -11.07 -3.47 -19.71
C CYS A 264 -10.82 -3.93 -21.15
N ASP A 265 -10.04 -3.17 -21.91
CA ASP A 265 -9.79 -3.47 -23.33
C ASP A 265 -8.82 -4.65 -23.56
N ARG A 266 -8.26 -5.23 -22.49
CA ARG A 266 -7.30 -6.33 -22.60
C ARG A 266 -8.00 -7.69 -22.54
N PRO A 267 -7.72 -8.60 -23.49
CA PRO A 267 -8.17 -9.98 -23.40
C PRO A 267 -7.50 -10.67 -22.19
N ARG A 268 -8.16 -11.71 -21.68
CA ARG A 268 -7.66 -12.55 -20.57
C ARG A 268 -6.40 -13.32 -20.94
#